data_AF-A0A9E0URF5-F1
#
_entry.id   AF-A0A9E0URF5-F1
#
_cell.length_a   1.000
_cell.length_b   1.000
_cell.length_c   1.000
_cell.angle_alpha   90.00
_cell.angle_beta   90.00
_cell.angle_gamma   90.00
#
_symmetry.space_group_name_H-M   'P 1'
#
loop_
_entity.id
_entity.type
_entity.pdbx_description
1 polymer ?
#
loop_
_entity_poly.entity_id
_entity_poly.type
_entity_poly.pdbx_seq_one_letter_code
_entity_poly.pdbx_strand_id
1 'polypeptide(L)' 'MAKTKEDNTSFEYSFKKLQGIMEALEDGSEETSLDELIKHYQEGLQLIKTCRDKLNEAELKIEKINSESK' A
#
# COMPACT_ATOMS: atom_id res chain seq x y z
N MET A 1 -24.07 -7.79 2.90
CA MET A 1 -22.69 -8.07 3.36
C MET A 1 -22.03 -6.73 3.63
N ALA A 2 -21.86 -6.37 4.90
CA ALA A 2 -21.34 -5.06 5.32
C ALA A 2 -19.83 -5.04 5.15
N LYS A 3 -19.35 -4.42 4.06
CA LYS A 3 -17.92 -4.24 3.80
C LYS A 3 -17.42 -3.09 4.67
N THR A 4 -16.92 -3.44 5.84
CA THR A 4 -16.40 -2.54 6.87
C THR A 4 -15.26 -1.68 6.31
N LYS A 5 -15.25 -0.40 6.69
CA LYS A 5 -14.28 0.64 6.26
C LYS A 5 -12.80 0.31 6.58
N GLU A 6 -12.52 -0.72 7.37
CA GLU A 6 -11.18 -1.11 7.83
C GLU A 6 -10.29 -1.72 6.73
N ASP A 7 -10.90 -2.38 5.73
CA ASP A 7 -10.16 -3.06 4.67
C ASP A 7 -9.34 -2.11 3.78
N ASN A 8 -9.76 -0.85 3.61
CA ASN A 8 -9.05 0.08 2.71
C ASN A 8 -7.73 0.62 3.29
N THR A 9 -7.40 0.29 4.54
CA THR A 9 -6.16 0.73 5.22
C THR A 9 -5.28 -0.44 5.67
N SER A 10 -5.65 -1.67 5.32
CA SER A 10 -4.81 -2.84 5.60
C SER A 10 -3.56 -2.82 4.72
N PHE A 11 -2.52 -3.50 5.19
CA PHE A 11 -1.29 -3.66 4.43
C PHE A 11 -1.58 -4.40 3.12
N GLU A 12 -2.35 -5.49 3.20
CA GLU A 12 -2.69 -6.37 2.09
C GLU A 12 -3.47 -5.61 1.00
N TYR A 13 -4.42 -4.76 1.39
CA TYR A 13 -5.15 -3.92 0.46
C TYR A 13 -4.24 -2.89 -0.20
N SER A 14 -3.45 -2.17 0.59
CA SER A 14 -2.57 -1.11 0.10
C SER A 14 -1.51 -1.67 -0.85
N PHE A 15 -0.96 -2.84 -0.51
CA PHE A 15 0.02 -3.56 -1.30
C PHE A 15 -0.60 -4.06 -2.62
N LYS A 16 -1.78 -4.69 -2.56
CA LYS A 16 -2.47 -5.16 -3.78
C LYS A 16 -2.83 -4.01 -4.72
N LYS A 17 -3.22 -2.87 -4.17
CA LYS A 17 -3.51 -1.67 -4.96
C LYS A 17 -2.25 -1.09 -5.60
N LEU A 18 -1.13 -1.08 -4.88
CA LEU A 18 0.17 -0.67 -5.42
C LEU A 18 0.60 -1.58 -6.58
N GLN A 19 0.45 -2.90 -6.43
CA GLN A 19 0.73 -3.85 -7.51
C GLN A 19 -0.12 -3.59 -8.74
N GLY A 20 -1.43 -3.36 -8.58
CA GLY A 20 -2.30 -3.04 -9.72
C GLY A 20 -1.95 -1.71 -10.41
N ILE A 21 -1.45 -0.72 -9.67
CA ILE A 21 -0.93 0.52 -10.27
C ILE A 21 0.36 0.24 -11.06
N MET A 22 1.27 -0.58 -10.52
CA MET A 22 2.50 -0.95 -11.23
C MET A 22 2.19 -1.74 -12.52
N GLU A 23 1.26 -2.69 -12.46
CA GLU A 23 0.78 -3.42 -13.63
C GLU A 23 0.17 -2.47 -14.67
N ALA A 24 -0.67 -1.52 -14.25
CA ALA A 24 -1.26 -0.53 -15.16
C ALA A 24 -0.21 0.41 -15.80
N LEU A 25 0.86 0.74 -15.08
CA LEU A 25 1.98 1.53 -15.60
C LEU A 25 2.87 0.72 -16.56
N GLU A 26 3.00 -0.59 -16.34
CA GLU A 26 3.82 -1.50 -17.14
C GLU A 26 3.12 -1.95 -18.42
N ASP A 27 1.79 -2.16 -18.37
CA ASP A 27 0.97 -2.50 -19.55
C ASP A 27 0.88 -1.35 -20.57
N GLY A 28 1.29 -0.13 -20.18
CA GLY A 28 1.77 0.90 -21.09
C GLY A 28 0.93 1.08 -22.35
N SER A 29 -0.39 1.18 -22.24
CA SER A 29 -1.22 1.52 -23.38
C SER A 29 -0.92 2.97 -23.78
N GLU A 30 -0.75 3.22 -25.08
CA GLU A 30 -0.60 4.55 -25.69
C GLU A 30 -1.75 5.54 -25.33
N GLU A 31 -2.76 5.05 -24.60
CA GLU A 31 -3.94 5.76 -24.12
C GLU A 31 -3.81 6.33 -22.70
N THR A 32 -2.75 6.00 -21.96
CA THR A 32 -2.55 6.55 -20.61
C THR A 32 -2.02 7.97 -20.71
N SER A 33 -2.89 8.95 -20.42
CA SER A 33 -2.50 10.36 -20.46
C SER A 33 -1.43 10.68 -19.41
N LEU A 34 -0.65 11.73 -19.68
CA LEU A 34 0.35 12.23 -18.73
C LEU A 34 -0.25 12.54 -17.35
N ASP A 35 -1.48 13.04 -17.29
CA ASP A 35 -2.19 13.31 -16.03
C ASP A 35 -2.51 12.03 -15.25
N GLU A 36 -2.94 10.96 -15.92
CA GLU A 36 -3.20 9.69 -15.24
C GLU A 36 -1.89 9.05 -14.74
N LEU A 37 -0.78 9.19 -15.48
CA LEU A 37 0.55 8.76 -15.00
C LEU A 37 0.95 9.50 -13.71
N ILE A 38 0.77 10.81 -13.66
CA ILE A 38 1.08 11.62 -12.48
C ILE A 38 0.22 11.19 -11.29
N LYS A 39 -1.07 10.94 -11.52
CA LYS A 39 -2.01 10.49 -10.49
C LYS A 39 -1.65 9.10 -9.96
N HIS A 40 -1.37 8.14 -10.82
CA HIS A 40 -0.91 6.81 -10.44
C HIS A 40 0.40 6.86 -9.64
N TYR A 41 1.33 7.74 -10.04
CA TYR A 41 2.56 7.95 -9.30
C TYR A 41 2.31 8.51 -7.89
N GLN A 42 1.48 9.55 -7.76
CA GLN A 42 1.12 10.12 -6.46
C GLN A 42 0.42 9.11 -5.55
N GLU A 43 -0.51 8.33 -6.11
CA GLU A 43 -1.23 7.29 -5.40
C GLU A 43 -0.29 6.16 -4.96
N GLY A 44 0.65 5.75 -5.83
CA GLY A 44 1.71 4.81 -5.50
C GLY A 44 2.57 5.27 -4.32
N LEU A 45 2.96 6.54 -4.27
CA LEU A 45 3.71 7.10 -3.14
C LEU A 45 2.94 7.04 -1.82
N GLN A 46 1.63 7.33 -1.84
CA GLN A 46 0.78 7.24 -0.64
C GLN A 46 0.64 5.80 -0.15
N LEU A 47 0.48 4.85 -1.07
CA LEU A 47 0.39 3.42 -0.74
C LEU A 47 1.71 2.90 -0.17
N ILE A 48 2.85 3.25 -0.75
CA ILE A 48 4.18 2.89 -0.23
C ILE A 48 4.35 3.41 1.20
N LYS A 49 3.97 4.66 1.46
CA LYS A 49 4.03 5.23 2.81
C LYS A 49 3.17 4.44 3.79
N THR A 50 1.94 4.12 3.41
CA THR A 50 1.02 3.33 4.23
C THR A 50 1.56 1.94 4.54
N CYS A 51 2.11 1.25 3.53
CA CYS A 51 2.73 -0.07 3.71
C CYS A 51 3.91 -0.01 4.68
N ARG A 52 4.79 0.98 4.56
CA ARG A 52 5.92 1.18 5.49
C ARG A 52 5.46 1.46 6.91
N ASP A 53 4.48 2.35 7.07
CA ASP A 53 3.94 2.71 8.38
C ASP A 53 3.36 1.45 9.08
N LYS A 54 2.69 0.57 8.34
CA LYS A 54 2.16 -0.70 8.86
C LYS A 54 3.25 -1.73 9.20
N LEU A 55 4.28 -1.86 8.36
CA LEU A 55 5.42 -2.75 8.66
C LEU A 55 6.17 -2.29 9.90
N ASN A 56 6.43 -0.99 10.05
CA ASN A 56 7.06 -0.44 11.24
C ASN A 56 6.24 -0.70 12.51
N GLU A 57 4.91 -0.53 12.44
CA GLU A 57 4.03 -0.84 13.57
C GLU A 57 4.11 -2.32 13.97
N ALA A 58 4.16 -3.22 12.98
CA ALA A 58 4.31 -4.66 13.20
C ALA A 58 5.68 -5.00 13.82
N GLU A 59 6.75 -4.41 13.31
CA GLU A 59 8.11 -4.59 13.83
C GLU A 59 8.21 -4.16 15.30
N LEU A 60 7.72 -2.96 15.63
CA LEU A 60 7.69 -2.46 17.02
C LEU A 60 6.90 -3.38 17.96
N LYS A 61 5.78 -3.94 17.50
CA LYS A 61 5.00 -4.91 18.28
C LYS A 61 5.79 -6.18 18.55
N ILE A 62 6.50 -6.71 17.54
CA ILE A 62 7.34 -7.90 17.68
C ILE A 62 8.50 -7.63 18.64
N GLU A 63 9.20 -6.50 18.49
CA GLU A 63 10.29 -6.11 19.39
C GLU A 63 9.83 -5.97 20.84
N LYS A 64 8.64 -5.42 21.06
CA LYS A 64 8.05 -5.30 22.40
C LYS A 64 7.78 -6.68 23.00
N ILE A 65 7.15 -7.59 22.24
CA ILE A 65 6.87 -8.97 22.69
C ILE A 65 8.18 -9.69 23.04
N ASN A 66 9.21 -9.56 22.21
CA ASN A 66 10.53 -10.15 22.45
C ASN A 66 11.21 -9.57 23.70
N SER A 67 11.03 -8.28 23.97
CA SER A 67 11.57 -7.61 25.15
C SER A 67 10.83 -8.00 26.43
N GLU A 68 9.51 -8.20 26.37
CA GLU A 68 8.67 -8.65 27.49
C GLU A 68 8.83 -10.15 27.80
N SER A 69 9.28 -10.94 26.82
CA SER A 69 9.49 -12.40 26.96
C SER A 69 10.89 -12.79 27.45
N LYS A 70 11.73 -11.81 27.81
CA LYS A 70 13.11 -11.98 28.25
C LYS A 70 13.28 -11.59 29.72
#